data_AF-A0AAV7BRD9-F1
#
_entry.id   AF-A0AAV7BRD9-F1
#
_cell.length_a   1.000
_cell.length_b   1.000
_cell.length_c   1.000
_cell.angle_alpha   90.00
_cell.angle_beta   90.00
_cell.angle_gamma   90.00
#
_symmetry.space_group_name_H-M   'P 1'
#
loop_
_entity.id
_entity.type
_entity.pdbx_description
1 polymer ?
#
loop_
_entity_poly.entity_id
_entity_poly.type
_entity_poly.pdbx_seq_one_letter_code
_entity_poly.pdbx_strand_id
1 'polypeptide(L)'
;MGLYTPPWRALCRLEHVCPSRVRIWRTRTVRRGGGTEQEGAPSVTDKDSTWLRGDNYRTRLWTSPGVRDKLSGYQTRALCCCTHRRQGASTDCGRVLQGTACGHVRVLRRSISDTSCSRTRPPWNVMFFGTDDFALECLKILDKSRKCSKTQEEVVGRLEVVSLPSLLPKGLPVANYASDKGIPFHEWPDIGACDHFDVGVVASFGRLLSEDLILKFPYGILNVHPSLLPRWRGPAPLIHTVLNGDETTGVTIMQIRPKRFDVGPIVMQEAFPVPPKCTSKELEAVLSKQGAEMLISVFKDLPERLRTVVEQPREGVTFAPKISAATSCIRWSEQTPEQIIRLERAIGFAMPLQAVWNGAPIKLLDFVEVPDFLITSGLFKLYRKTPAVNECFFS
;
A
#
# COMPACT_ATOMS: atom_id res chain seq x y z
N MET A 1 -32.11 -33.54 1.78
CA MET A 1 -30.69 -33.92 1.66
C MET A 1 -29.87 -32.83 2.33
N GLY A 2 -29.03 -33.16 3.31
CA GLY A 2 -28.20 -32.19 4.02
C GLY A 2 -26.80 -32.13 3.41
N LEU A 3 -26.24 -30.92 3.25
CA LEU A 3 -24.86 -30.74 2.76
C LEU A 3 -23.86 -31.04 3.87
N TYR A 4 -23.07 -32.11 3.71
CA TYR A 4 -22.06 -32.53 4.67
C TYR A 4 -20.69 -31.91 4.32
N THR A 5 -20.35 -30.79 4.96
CA THR A 5 -19.04 -30.12 4.76
C THR A 5 -17.98 -30.69 5.71
N PRO A 6 -16.86 -31.26 5.21
CA PRO A 6 -15.83 -31.87 6.06
C PRO A 6 -14.98 -30.83 6.81
N PRO A 7 -14.54 -31.11 8.06
CA PRO A 7 -13.93 -30.12 8.94
C PRO A 7 -12.38 -30.12 8.94
N TRP A 8 -11.78 -29.71 7.81
CA TRP A 8 -10.34 -29.44 7.67
C TRP A 8 -9.80 -28.51 8.78
N ARG A 9 -8.51 -28.63 9.18
CA ARG A 9 -7.90 -27.73 10.19
C ARG A 9 -6.43 -27.43 9.91
N ALA A 10 -6.06 -26.16 10.08
CA ALA A 10 -4.68 -25.69 9.98
C ALA A 10 -3.94 -25.80 11.32
N LEU A 11 -2.60 -25.88 11.26
CA LEU A 11 -1.72 -25.69 12.41
C LEU A 11 -0.90 -24.40 12.25
N CYS A 12 -0.55 -23.78 13.36
CA CYS A 12 0.21 -22.54 13.42
C CYS A 12 1.11 -22.55 14.65
N ARG A 13 2.20 -21.78 14.59
CA ARG A 13 3.03 -21.46 15.74
C ARG A 13 2.46 -20.24 16.48
N LEU A 14 2.46 -20.30 17.81
CA LEU A 14 1.99 -19.21 18.67
C LEU A 14 3.17 -18.39 19.17
N GLU A 15 3.09 -17.06 19.03
CA GLU A 15 3.96 -16.13 19.77
C GLU A 15 3.10 -15.10 20.55
N HIS A 16 3.47 -14.89 21.83
CA HIS A 16 2.87 -13.87 22.68
C HIS A 16 3.34 -12.47 22.28
N VAL A 17 2.41 -11.52 22.20
CA VAL A 17 2.72 -10.12 21.87
C VAL A 17 3.23 -9.38 23.11
N CYS A 18 4.54 -9.50 23.39
CA CYS A 18 5.22 -8.73 24.44
C CYS A 18 6.00 -7.55 23.84
N PRO A 19 5.97 -6.32 24.41
CA PRO A 19 6.65 -5.16 23.84
C PRO A 19 8.19 -5.20 23.81
N SER A 20 8.86 -6.18 24.44
CA SER A 20 10.32 -6.28 24.38
C SER A 20 10.89 -7.68 24.68
N ARG A 21 11.94 -8.02 23.92
CA ARG A 21 12.77 -9.25 23.98
C ARG A 21 12.09 -10.55 23.46
N VAL A 22 12.93 -11.55 23.19
CA VAL A 22 12.72 -12.64 22.21
C VAL A 22 13.05 -14.01 22.82
N ARG A 23 12.51 -15.09 22.22
CA ARG A 23 12.87 -16.52 22.37
C ARG A 23 12.42 -17.25 23.64
N ILE A 24 11.73 -18.38 23.44
CA ILE A 24 12.00 -19.67 24.13
C ILE A 24 11.93 -20.81 23.07
N TRP A 25 12.63 -21.92 23.31
CA TRP A 25 12.69 -23.12 22.44
C TRP A 25 12.40 -24.41 23.25
N ARG A 26 12.07 -25.48 22.51
CA ARG A 26 12.10 -26.93 22.82
C ARG A 26 10.79 -27.61 23.24
N THR A 27 10.53 -28.72 22.55
CA THR A 27 10.20 -30.01 23.17
C THR A 27 11.09 -31.10 22.56
N ARG A 28 11.85 -31.84 23.37
CA ARG A 28 12.39 -33.16 22.99
C ARG A 28 12.17 -34.12 24.15
N THR A 29 11.09 -34.88 24.07
CA THR A 29 10.72 -35.88 25.07
C THR A 29 11.68 -37.07 25.00
N VAL A 30 12.34 -37.41 26.11
CA VAL A 30 13.12 -38.65 26.27
C VAL A 30 12.60 -39.35 27.53
N ARG A 31 12.51 -40.69 27.48
CA ARG A 31 11.92 -41.50 28.57
C ARG A 31 12.77 -41.46 29.84
N ARG A 32 12.13 -41.70 30.99
CA ARG A 32 12.80 -41.94 32.28
C ARG A 32 13.77 -43.14 32.16
N GLY A 33 15.05 -42.88 32.44
CA GLY A 33 15.97 -43.83 33.08
C GLY A 33 16.26 -43.32 34.50
N GLY A 34 16.59 -44.22 35.43
CA GLY A 34 16.76 -43.84 36.85
C GLY A 34 18.07 -43.09 37.14
N GLY A 35 18.02 -42.22 38.15
CA GLY A 35 19.17 -41.50 38.70
C GLY A 35 18.70 -40.48 39.74
N THR A 36 19.22 -40.55 40.97
CA THR A 36 18.90 -39.65 42.08
C THR A 36 19.96 -38.57 42.21
N GLU A 37 19.56 -37.29 42.29
CA GLU A 37 20.37 -36.26 42.95
C GLU A 37 19.50 -35.05 43.38
N GLN A 38 20.12 -34.10 44.09
CA GLN A 38 19.47 -33.34 45.17
C GLN A 38 18.87 -31.96 44.80
N GLU A 39 18.25 -31.35 45.81
CA GLU A 39 17.50 -30.09 45.78
C GLU A 39 18.37 -28.84 45.56
N GLY A 40 17.73 -27.72 45.16
CA GLY A 40 18.42 -26.44 45.00
C GLY A 40 17.52 -25.31 44.49
N ALA A 41 16.61 -24.81 45.34
CA ALA A 41 15.74 -23.68 45.01
C ALA A 41 16.22 -22.37 45.67
N PRO A 42 16.13 -21.23 44.96
CA PRO A 42 16.07 -19.92 45.60
C PRO A 42 14.74 -19.21 45.28
N SER A 43 13.99 -18.87 46.32
CA SER A 43 12.89 -17.91 46.25
C SER A 43 13.41 -16.47 46.18
N VAL A 44 12.76 -15.59 45.41
CA VAL A 44 12.96 -14.13 45.50
C VAL A 44 11.59 -13.48 45.66
N THR A 45 11.44 -12.65 46.69
CA THR A 45 10.17 -12.02 47.10
C THR A 45 9.90 -10.70 46.40
N ASP A 46 8.63 -10.40 46.16
CA ASP A 46 8.17 -9.08 45.72
C ASP A 46 8.43 -8.01 46.80
N LYS A 47 9.33 -7.06 46.50
CA LYS A 47 9.63 -5.84 47.28
C LYS A 47 10.37 -4.82 46.40
N ASP A 48 9.65 -3.78 45.97
CA ASP A 48 10.02 -2.35 46.06
C ASP A 48 9.15 -1.50 45.14
N SER A 49 7.86 -1.41 45.46
CA SER A 49 6.94 -0.46 44.81
C SER A 49 6.99 0.90 45.51
N THR A 50 7.52 1.93 44.85
CA THR A 50 7.38 3.33 45.25
C THR A 50 6.58 4.12 44.21
N TRP A 51 5.35 4.49 44.59
CA TRP A 51 4.50 5.37 43.80
C TRP A 51 4.57 6.80 44.35
N LEU A 52 4.80 7.78 43.47
CA LEU A 52 4.57 9.20 43.75
C LEU A 52 3.58 9.74 42.73
N ARG A 53 2.50 10.37 43.20
CA ARG A 53 1.53 11.07 42.35
C ARG A 53 1.98 12.51 42.11
N GLY A 54 1.73 12.99 40.90
CA GLY A 54 1.97 14.35 40.43
C GLY A 54 1.61 14.38 38.95
N ASP A 55 0.73 15.30 38.55
CA ASP A 55 -0.06 15.12 37.34
C ASP A 55 0.69 15.35 36.02
N ASN A 56 0.18 14.69 34.97
CA ASN A 56 0.42 14.94 33.55
C ASN A 56 1.84 14.60 32.99
N TYR A 57 1.90 13.39 32.40
CA TYR A 57 2.89 12.89 31.41
C TYR A 57 4.34 12.64 31.87
N ARG A 58 4.79 11.37 31.76
CA ARG A 58 6.22 11.02 31.65
C ARG A 58 6.48 9.86 30.69
N THR A 59 7.38 10.08 29.73
CA THR A 59 7.91 9.07 28.80
C THR A 59 8.98 8.22 29.48
N ARG A 60 9.07 6.91 29.15
CA ARG A 60 10.10 6.01 29.70
C ARG A 60 11.27 5.83 28.73
N LEU A 61 12.41 6.46 29.03
CA LEU A 61 13.69 6.14 28.40
C LEU A 61 14.33 4.95 29.13
N TRP A 62 15.00 4.07 28.37
CA TRP A 62 15.84 3.00 28.90
C TRP A 62 17.28 3.22 28.45
N THR A 63 18.18 3.47 29.40
CA THR A 63 19.63 3.40 29.20
C THR A 63 20.18 2.15 29.88
N SER A 64 21.12 1.46 29.24
CA SER A 64 21.82 0.32 29.83
C SER A 64 22.91 0.79 30.80
N PRO A 65 23.22 0.05 31.88
CA PRO A 65 24.32 0.42 32.78
C PRO A 65 25.68 0.21 32.09
N GLY A 66 26.45 1.28 31.91
CA GLY A 66 27.81 1.22 31.38
C GLY A 66 28.33 2.61 30.96
N VAL A 67 29.63 2.85 31.20
CA VAL A 67 30.34 4.11 30.94
C VAL A 67 29.86 5.30 31.77
N ARG A 68 30.69 5.73 32.74
CA ARG A 68 30.62 7.06 33.34
C ARG A 68 31.48 8.04 32.54
N ASP A 69 31.24 9.33 32.78
CA ASP A 69 32.14 10.47 32.51
C ASP A 69 32.56 10.72 31.05
N LYS A 70 31.87 11.69 30.41
CA LYS A 70 32.48 13.02 30.17
C LYS A 70 31.50 14.06 29.61
N LEU A 71 31.92 15.32 29.77
CA LEU A 71 31.39 16.56 29.18
C LEU A 71 30.00 17.05 29.65
N SER A 72 30.05 18.12 30.44
CA SER A 72 28.98 19.11 30.60
C SER A 72 28.86 20.01 29.36
N GLY A 73 27.66 20.50 29.05
CA GLY A 73 27.46 21.43 27.93
C GLY A 73 26.03 21.92 27.71
N TYR A 74 25.78 23.18 28.07
CA TYR A 74 24.80 24.12 27.50
C TYR A 74 23.33 23.70 27.28
N GLN A 75 22.53 24.04 28.29
CA GLN A 75 21.26 24.81 28.24
C GLN A 75 20.40 24.75 26.96
N THR A 76 19.15 24.30 27.16
CA THR A 76 18.03 24.51 26.24
C THR A 76 17.62 25.99 26.14
N ARG A 77 17.25 26.43 24.93
CA ARG A 77 16.31 27.55 24.72
C ARG A 77 15.21 27.12 23.76
N ALA A 78 13.99 27.05 24.27
CA ALA A 78 12.79 27.06 23.43
C ALA A 78 12.40 28.53 23.15
N LEU A 79 11.88 28.82 21.96
CA LEU A 79 11.33 30.12 21.60
C LEU A 79 9.99 29.94 20.89
N CYS A 80 8.91 30.21 21.64
CA CYS A 80 7.60 30.45 21.06
C CYS A 80 7.61 31.80 20.34
N CYS A 81 6.93 31.90 19.19
CA CYS A 81 6.81 33.16 18.46
C CYS A 81 5.35 33.44 18.11
N CYS A 82 4.69 34.25 18.95
CA CYS A 82 3.38 34.81 18.64
C CYS A 82 3.53 36.13 17.89
N THR A 83 2.60 36.34 16.96
CA THR A 83 2.26 37.57 16.23
C THR A 83 2.69 38.90 16.87
N HIS A 84 3.26 39.81 16.07
CA HIS A 84 3.01 41.24 16.29
C HIS A 84 2.86 42.04 14.99
N ARG A 85 1.83 42.89 14.98
CA ARG A 85 1.48 43.86 13.93
C ARG A 85 2.02 45.24 14.33
N ARG A 86 2.56 46.02 13.39
CA ARG A 86 2.87 47.47 13.56
C ARG A 86 2.56 48.25 12.29
N GLN A 87 2.36 49.56 12.44
CA GLN A 87 2.03 50.55 11.39
C GLN A 87 2.97 51.77 11.49
N GLY A 88 2.97 52.61 10.45
CA GLY A 88 3.72 53.87 10.30
C GLY A 88 4.36 53.92 8.90
N ALA A 89 3.91 54.71 7.92
CA ALA A 89 3.83 56.19 7.83
C ALA A 89 5.23 56.84 7.66
N SER A 90 5.47 57.82 6.78
CA SER A 90 4.70 58.51 5.72
C SER A 90 5.70 59.33 4.85
N THR A 91 5.43 60.06 3.76
CA THR A 91 4.25 60.73 3.13
C THR A 91 4.16 60.34 1.61
N ASP A 92 3.67 61.06 0.58
CA ASP A 92 3.15 62.44 0.42
C ASP A 92 2.25 62.68 -0.83
N CYS A 93 1.66 63.89 -0.89
CA CYS A 93 1.17 64.70 -2.01
C CYS A 93 0.54 64.06 -3.27
N GLY A 94 -0.76 64.36 -3.47
CA GLY A 94 -1.47 64.30 -4.76
C GLY A 94 -2.85 64.96 -4.68
N ARG A 95 -3.19 65.91 -5.56
CA ARG A 95 -4.44 66.71 -5.48
C ARG A 95 -5.66 66.01 -6.08
N VAL A 96 -6.83 66.32 -5.52
CA VAL A 96 -8.15 66.03 -6.11
C VAL A 96 -8.43 66.96 -7.30
N LEU A 97 -8.90 66.39 -8.41
CA LEU A 97 -9.77 67.06 -9.39
C LEU A 97 -10.81 66.06 -9.93
N GLN A 98 -11.99 66.57 -10.29
CA GLN A 98 -13.07 65.80 -10.90
C GLN A 98 -12.88 65.72 -12.43
N GLY A 99 -13.31 64.63 -13.06
CA GLY A 99 -13.27 64.50 -14.53
C GLY A 99 -13.83 63.17 -15.03
N THR A 100 -15.09 63.16 -15.48
CA THR A 100 -15.71 62.02 -16.15
C THR A 100 -15.20 61.87 -17.59
N ALA A 101 -14.60 60.73 -17.93
CA ALA A 101 -14.22 60.39 -19.30
C ALA A 101 -14.53 58.90 -19.60
N CYS A 102 -15.03 58.62 -20.81
CA CYS A 102 -15.50 57.29 -21.19
C CYS A 102 -14.33 56.34 -21.49
N GLY A 103 -14.13 55.34 -20.63
CA GLY A 103 -13.08 54.32 -20.80
C GLY A 103 -13.43 53.28 -21.86
N HIS A 104 -13.03 53.50 -23.12
CA HIS A 104 -13.00 52.45 -24.13
C HIS A 104 -11.92 51.43 -23.78
N VAL A 105 -12.31 50.34 -23.10
CA VAL A 105 -11.41 49.23 -22.79
C VAL A 105 -11.04 48.52 -24.09
N ARG A 106 -9.84 48.83 -24.62
CA ARG A 106 -9.19 48.00 -25.64
C ARG A 106 -8.89 46.63 -25.03
N VAL A 107 -9.82 45.70 -25.16
CA VAL A 107 -9.58 44.27 -24.93
C VAL A 107 -8.55 43.83 -25.96
N LEU A 108 -7.28 43.81 -25.56
CA LEU A 108 -6.23 43.12 -26.28
C LEU A 108 -6.57 41.63 -26.27
N ARG A 109 -7.33 41.20 -27.29
CA ARG A 109 -7.40 39.80 -27.71
C ARG A 109 -5.98 39.39 -28.10
N ARG A 110 -5.19 38.93 -27.12
CA ARG A 110 -4.09 38.00 -27.39
C ARG A 110 -4.73 36.84 -28.11
N SER A 111 -4.42 36.70 -29.40
CA SER A 111 -4.65 35.46 -30.12
C SER A 111 -3.92 34.36 -29.36
N ILE A 112 -4.68 33.48 -28.69
CA ILE A 112 -4.13 32.22 -28.20
C ILE A 112 -3.70 31.48 -29.47
N SER A 113 -2.39 31.37 -29.69
CA SER A 113 -1.84 30.62 -30.80
C SER A 113 -2.20 29.16 -30.57
N ASP A 114 -3.07 28.62 -31.42
CA ASP A 114 -3.60 27.26 -31.27
C ASP A 114 -2.50 26.24 -31.60
N THR A 115 -1.70 25.90 -30.58
CA THR A 115 -0.39 25.24 -30.75
C THR A 115 -0.09 24.16 -29.69
N SER A 116 -1.12 23.53 -29.14
CA SER A 116 -0.99 22.18 -28.57
C SER A 116 -1.20 21.13 -29.66
N CYS A 117 -0.26 21.04 -30.62
CA CYS A 117 -0.24 19.95 -31.59
C CYS A 117 0.19 18.66 -30.87
N SER A 118 -0.76 18.01 -30.21
CA SER A 118 -0.56 16.74 -29.50
C SER A 118 0.05 15.72 -30.44
N ARG A 119 1.15 15.05 -30.02
CA ARG A 119 1.79 14.02 -30.84
C ARG A 119 0.76 12.97 -31.25
N THR A 120 0.79 12.52 -32.49
CA THR A 120 -0.14 11.48 -33.00
C THR A 120 0.46 10.08 -32.99
N ARG A 121 1.75 9.95 -32.62
CA ARG A 121 2.53 8.71 -32.61
C ARG A 121 3.59 8.76 -31.49
N PRO A 122 4.06 7.61 -30.98
CA PRO A 122 5.25 7.53 -30.14
C PRO A 122 6.50 8.14 -30.83
N PRO A 123 7.53 8.51 -30.05
CA PRO A 123 7.68 8.29 -28.61
C PRO A 123 6.99 9.37 -27.74
N TRP A 124 6.34 8.93 -26.67
CA TRP A 124 5.53 9.78 -25.77
C TRP A 124 6.34 10.46 -24.68
N ASN A 125 5.95 11.66 -24.26
CA ASN A 125 6.36 12.25 -22.99
C ASN A 125 5.39 11.77 -21.90
N VAL A 126 5.90 11.00 -20.93
CA VAL A 126 5.11 10.33 -19.89
C VAL A 126 5.42 10.88 -18.51
N MET A 127 4.39 11.27 -17.76
CA MET A 127 4.49 11.49 -16.31
C MET A 127 3.98 10.25 -15.57
N PHE A 128 4.81 9.64 -14.73
CA PHE A 128 4.49 8.41 -14.00
C PHE A 128 4.24 8.67 -12.51
N PHE A 129 3.03 8.36 -12.04
CA PHE A 129 2.60 8.47 -10.64
C PHE A 129 2.57 7.08 -9.99
N GLY A 130 3.49 6.79 -9.06
CA GLY A 130 3.56 5.47 -8.43
C GLY A 130 4.31 5.44 -7.12
N THR A 131 4.36 4.29 -6.44
CA THR A 131 4.98 4.20 -5.10
C THR A 131 5.55 2.81 -4.76
N ASP A 132 4.79 1.73 -4.97
CA ASP A 132 5.12 0.37 -4.47
C ASP A 132 5.81 -0.54 -5.51
N ASP A 133 5.96 -1.82 -5.17
CA ASP A 133 6.58 -2.83 -6.04
C ASP A 133 5.77 -3.10 -7.32
N PHE A 134 4.43 -3.04 -7.26
CA PHE A 134 3.55 -3.17 -8.42
C PHE A 134 3.76 -2.02 -9.40
N ALA A 135 3.81 -0.79 -8.90
CA ALA A 135 4.13 0.39 -9.68
C ALA A 135 5.57 0.36 -10.23
N LEU A 136 6.51 -0.24 -9.50
CA LEU A 136 7.91 -0.34 -9.92
C LEU A 136 8.10 -1.18 -11.20
N GLU A 137 7.36 -2.27 -11.42
CA GLU A 137 7.45 -3.01 -12.70
C GLU A 137 6.94 -2.18 -13.89
N CYS A 138 5.88 -1.38 -13.69
CA CYS A 138 5.40 -0.43 -14.68
C CYS A 138 6.46 0.65 -14.98
N LEU A 139 7.14 1.19 -13.96
CA LEU A 139 8.23 2.16 -14.17
C LEU A 139 9.43 1.53 -14.90
N LYS A 140 9.82 0.30 -14.55
CA LYS A 140 10.93 -0.42 -15.18
C LYS A 140 10.73 -0.60 -16.68
N ILE A 141 9.53 -0.96 -17.14
CA ILE A 141 9.30 -1.19 -18.58
C ILE A 141 9.26 0.14 -19.37
N LEU A 142 8.73 1.21 -18.78
CA LEU A 142 8.74 2.55 -19.37
C LEU A 142 10.18 3.09 -19.50
N ASP A 143 10.99 2.93 -18.45
CA ASP A 143 12.41 3.29 -18.45
C ASP A 143 13.24 2.43 -19.42
N LYS A 144 12.91 1.15 -19.57
CA LYS A 144 13.51 0.27 -20.59
C LYS A 144 13.18 0.77 -22.00
N SER A 145 11.91 1.01 -22.32
CA SER A 145 11.49 1.49 -23.65
C SER A 145 12.17 2.82 -24.01
N ARG A 146 12.26 3.76 -23.05
CA ARG A 146 12.99 5.03 -23.19
C ARG A 146 14.48 4.86 -23.53
N LYS A 147 15.10 3.76 -23.11
CA LYS A 147 16.52 3.47 -23.37
C LYS A 147 16.74 2.73 -24.69
N CYS A 148 15.69 2.18 -25.30
CA CYS A 148 15.70 1.47 -26.59
C CYS A 148 15.62 2.41 -27.81
N SER A 149 16.24 3.61 -27.73
CA SER A 149 16.07 4.77 -28.64
C SER A 149 16.63 4.62 -30.07
N LYS A 150 16.65 3.38 -30.59
CA LYS A 150 17.03 2.98 -31.96
C LYS A 150 16.25 1.74 -32.48
N THR A 151 15.21 1.28 -31.79
CA THR A 151 14.38 0.14 -32.22
C THR A 151 12.91 0.53 -32.38
N GLN A 152 12.11 -0.31 -33.04
CA GLN A 152 10.64 -0.15 -33.15
C GLN A 152 9.89 -0.36 -31.80
N GLU A 153 10.61 -0.41 -30.67
CA GLU A 153 10.08 -0.61 -29.32
C GLU A 153 10.18 0.64 -28.45
N GLU A 154 10.73 1.74 -28.97
CA GLU A 154 10.74 3.05 -28.32
C GLU A 154 9.34 3.68 -28.40
N VAL A 155 8.56 3.52 -27.32
CA VAL A 155 7.26 4.20 -27.16
C VAL A 155 7.29 5.32 -26.11
N VAL A 156 8.38 5.46 -25.36
CA VAL A 156 8.59 6.51 -24.36
C VAL A 156 9.82 7.33 -24.76
N GLY A 157 9.72 8.66 -24.80
CA GLY A 157 10.84 9.56 -25.10
C GLY A 157 11.28 10.36 -23.88
N ARG A 158 10.33 11.00 -23.19
CA ARG A 158 10.53 11.60 -21.86
C ARG A 158 9.78 10.81 -20.81
N LEU A 159 10.40 10.63 -19.65
CA LEU A 159 9.83 9.97 -18.49
C LEU A 159 10.24 10.75 -17.25
N GLU A 160 9.26 11.17 -16.46
CA GLU A 160 9.47 11.74 -15.13
C GLU A 160 8.55 11.03 -14.13
N VAL A 161 8.93 11.04 -12.85
CA VAL A 161 8.30 10.24 -11.80
C VAL A 161 7.82 11.12 -10.66
N VAL A 162 6.60 10.87 -10.20
CA VAL A 162 6.02 11.41 -8.98
C VAL A 162 5.78 10.25 -8.01
N SER A 163 6.34 10.33 -6.81
CA SER A 163 6.04 9.41 -5.71
C SER A 163 5.47 10.16 -4.51
N LEU A 164 4.82 9.44 -3.61
CA LEU A 164 4.58 9.92 -2.26
C LEU A 164 5.91 10.12 -1.51
N PRO A 165 5.95 11.01 -0.51
CA PRO A 165 7.05 11.12 0.45
C PRO A 165 7.25 9.81 1.22
N SER A 166 8.50 9.40 1.42
CA SER A 166 8.81 8.22 2.24
C SER A 166 8.78 8.54 3.73
N LEU A 167 7.87 7.87 4.45
CA LEU A 167 7.92 7.77 5.92
C LEU A 167 8.76 6.57 6.41
N LEU A 168 9.39 5.83 5.49
CA LEU A 168 10.15 4.61 5.78
C LEU A 168 11.67 4.84 5.61
N PRO A 169 12.52 4.36 6.54
CA PRO A 169 13.98 4.45 6.41
C PRO A 169 14.59 3.76 5.19
N LYS A 170 13.84 2.87 4.52
CA LYS A 170 14.25 2.17 3.29
C LYS A 170 13.87 2.93 2.00
N GLY A 171 13.25 4.10 2.10
CA GLY A 171 12.64 4.77 0.95
C GLY A 171 11.39 4.04 0.44
N LEU A 172 11.02 4.31 -0.81
CA LEU A 172 9.87 3.71 -1.50
C LEU A 172 10.34 3.12 -2.85
N PRO A 173 9.88 1.92 -3.25
CA PRO A 173 10.37 1.22 -4.45
C PRO A 173 10.50 2.08 -5.72
N VAL A 174 9.47 2.87 -6.03
CA VAL A 174 9.45 3.76 -7.20
C VAL A 174 10.43 4.94 -7.06
N ALA A 175 10.46 5.60 -5.90
CA ALA A 175 11.36 6.74 -5.66
C ALA A 175 12.85 6.33 -5.68
N ASN A 176 13.17 5.20 -5.05
CA ASN A 176 14.52 4.64 -5.04
C ASN A 176 14.97 4.33 -6.47
N TYR A 177 14.15 3.63 -7.27
CA TYR A 177 14.49 3.30 -8.65
C TYR A 177 14.64 4.55 -9.54
N ALA A 178 13.79 5.57 -9.36
CA ALA A 178 13.92 6.82 -10.10
C ALA A 178 15.27 7.50 -9.83
N SER A 179 15.66 7.62 -8.55
CA SER A 179 16.97 8.12 -8.12
C SER A 179 18.13 7.28 -8.70
N ASP A 180 18.10 5.95 -8.50
CA ASP A 180 19.13 5.01 -8.95
C ASP A 180 19.35 4.98 -10.47
N LYS A 181 18.35 5.43 -11.25
CA LYS A 181 18.39 5.49 -12.73
C LYS A 181 18.50 6.90 -13.30
N GLY A 182 18.64 7.93 -12.47
CA GLY A 182 18.69 9.33 -12.92
C GLY A 182 17.43 9.76 -13.69
N ILE A 183 16.27 9.25 -13.30
CA ILE A 183 14.97 9.69 -13.82
C ILE A 183 14.55 10.94 -13.03
N PRO A 184 14.15 12.05 -13.66
CA PRO A 184 13.68 13.23 -12.93
C PRO A 184 12.52 12.86 -12.02
N PHE A 185 12.60 13.31 -10.77
CA PHE A 185 11.78 12.83 -9.66
C PHE A 185 11.20 14.00 -8.88
N HIS A 186 9.90 13.92 -8.59
CA HIS A 186 9.13 14.90 -7.82
C HIS A 186 8.45 14.22 -6.63
N GLU A 187 8.40 14.90 -5.48
CA GLU A 187 7.73 14.41 -4.28
C GLU A 187 6.34 15.05 -4.12
N TRP A 188 5.30 14.22 -4.11
CA TRP A 188 3.91 14.68 -4.03
C TRP A 188 3.65 15.51 -2.76
N PRO A 189 3.08 16.72 -2.86
CA PRO A 189 2.20 17.19 -3.93
C PRO A 189 2.87 17.95 -5.10
N ASP A 190 4.20 18.08 -5.13
CA ASP A 190 4.87 18.65 -6.29
C ASP A 190 4.92 17.64 -7.45
N ILE A 191 4.86 18.17 -8.67
CA ILE A 191 4.84 17.47 -9.96
C ILE A 191 5.64 18.23 -11.03
N GLY A 192 6.27 19.36 -10.67
CA GLY A 192 6.98 20.23 -11.60
C GLY A 192 6.10 20.84 -12.70
N ALA A 193 6.75 21.31 -13.77
CA ALA A 193 6.08 21.84 -14.96
C ALA A 193 5.55 20.70 -15.82
N CYS A 194 4.23 20.47 -15.78
CA CYS A 194 3.55 19.32 -16.40
C CYS A 194 2.99 19.57 -17.81
N ASP A 195 3.06 20.80 -18.32
CA ASP A 195 2.34 21.23 -19.53
C ASP A 195 2.99 20.75 -20.86
N HIS A 196 3.91 19.78 -20.78
CA HIS A 196 4.69 19.25 -21.91
C HIS A 196 4.62 17.71 -22.02
N PHE A 197 3.82 17.04 -21.19
CA PHE A 197 3.59 15.59 -21.25
C PHE A 197 2.40 15.26 -22.15
N ASP A 198 2.50 14.19 -22.94
CA ASP A 198 1.41 13.73 -23.81
C ASP A 198 0.36 12.94 -23.00
N VAL A 199 0.83 12.17 -22.00
CA VAL A 199 0.01 11.23 -21.23
C VAL A 199 0.53 11.07 -19.80
N GLY A 200 -0.38 10.93 -18.83
CA GLY A 200 -0.03 10.49 -17.49
C GLY A 200 -0.28 8.99 -17.31
N VAL A 201 0.51 8.34 -16.46
CA VAL A 201 0.29 6.95 -16.01
C VAL A 201 0.26 6.94 -14.49
N VAL A 202 -0.72 6.27 -13.91
CA VAL A 202 -0.80 6.00 -12.47
C VAL A 202 -0.81 4.49 -12.21
N ALA A 203 -0.09 4.05 -11.19
CA ALA A 203 -0.14 2.68 -10.66
C ALA A 203 0.12 2.73 -9.15
N SER A 204 -0.77 2.14 -8.33
CA SER A 204 -0.64 2.08 -6.85
C SER A 204 -0.29 3.38 -6.11
N PHE A 205 -0.60 4.56 -6.66
CA PHE A 205 -0.18 5.85 -6.09
C PHE A 205 -0.96 6.29 -4.84
N GLY A 206 -2.13 5.68 -4.57
CA GLY A 206 -2.88 5.89 -3.33
C GLY A 206 -3.49 7.29 -3.13
N ARG A 207 -3.53 8.15 -4.17
CA ARG A 207 -4.15 9.49 -4.14
C ARG A 207 -5.15 9.64 -5.27
N LEU A 208 -6.20 10.45 -5.03
CA LEU A 208 -7.00 11.02 -6.11
C LEU A 208 -6.21 12.14 -6.78
N LEU A 209 -6.17 12.14 -8.10
CA LEU A 209 -5.65 13.26 -8.90
C LEU A 209 -6.79 14.26 -9.15
N SER A 210 -6.47 15.55 -9.18
CA SER A 210 -7.46 16.60 -9.43
C SER A 210 -7.89 16.64 -10.89
N GLU A 211 -9.08 17.20 -11.14
CA GLU A 211 -9.61 17.42 -12.49
C GLU A 211 -8.68 18.32 -13.30
N ASP A 212 -8.20 19.40 -12.68
CA ASP A 212 -7.21 20.34 -13.25
C ASP A 212 -5.86 19.67 -13.59
N LEU A 213 -5.48 18.59 -12.91
CA LEU A 213 -4.28 17.83 -13.23
C LEU A 213 -4.52 16.83 -14.37
N ILE A 214 -5.65 16.12 -14.36
CA ILE A 214 -6.03 15.18 -15.42
C ILE A 214 -6.13 15.89 -16.77
N LEU A 215 -6.69 17.11 -16.80
CA LEU A 215 -6.90 17.91 -18.00
C LEU A 215 -5.62 18.51 -18.61
N LYS A 216 -4.46 18.43 -17.94
CA LYS A 216 -3.18 18.89 -18.50
C LYS A 216 -2.55 17.92 -19.50
N PHE A 217 -2.94 16.65 -19.47
CA PHE A 217 -2.41 15.62 -20.36
C PHE A 217 -3.35 15.47 -21.57
N PRO A 218 -2.91 15.69 -22.82
CA PRO A 218 -3.74 15.57 -24.01
C PRO A 218 -4.46 14.22 -24.16
N TYR A 219 -3.82 13.12 -23.74
CA TYR A 219 -4.41 11.77 -23.73
C TYR A 219 -5.00 11.36 -22.36
N GLY A 220 -5.07 12.31 -21.41
CA GLY A 220 -5.49 12.09 -20.03
C GLY A 220 -4.46 11.29 -19.23
N ILE A 221 -4.96 10.61 -18.19
CA ILE A 221 -4.15 9.77 -17.31
C ILE A 221 -4.72 8.34 -17.30
N LEU A 222 -3.86 7.34 -17.53
CA LEU A 222 -4.20 5.92 -17.48
C LEU A 222 -3.89 5.32 -16.10
N ASN A 223 -4.76 4.50 -15.53
CA ASN A 223 -4.44 3.62 -14.39
C ASN A 223 -4.09 2.21 -14.87
N VAL A 224 -3.09 1.58 -14.25
CA VAL A 224 -2.83 0.13 -14.35
C VAL A 224 -3.44 -0.54 -13.12
N HIS A 225 -4.62 -1.15 -13.28
CA HIS A 225 -5.40 -1.69 -12.16
C HIS A 225 -5.40 -3.23 -12.15
N PRO A 226 -4.84 -3.92 -11.14
CA PRO A 226 -4.74 -5.38 -11.11
C PRO A 226 -6.03 -6.06 -10.62
N SER A 227 -7.10 -5.91 -11.41
CA SER A 227 -8.28 -6.79 -11.44
C SER A 227 -9.08 -6.58 -12.73
N LEU A 228 -10.06 -7.45 -12.99
CA LEU A 228 -11.06 -7.27 -14.04
C LEU A 228 -12.15 -6.29 -13.59
N LEU A 229 -11.97 -5.00 -13.88
CA LEU A 229 -12.99 -3.98 -13.64
C LEU A 229 -14.29 -4.33 -14.41
N PRO A 230 -15.48 -4.19 -13.79
CA PRO A 230 -15.75 -3.40 -12.58
C PRO A 230 -15.61 -4.15 -11.24
N ARG A 231 -15.16 -5.41 -11.23
CA ARG A 231 -14.84 -6.12 -9.98
C ARG A 231 -13.62 -5.48 -9.31
N TRP A 232 -13.62 -5.43 -7.99
CA TRP A 232 -12.51 -4.95 -7.16
C TRP A 232 -12.01 -3.51 -7.45
N ARG A 233 -12.93 -2.56 -7.59
CA ARG A 233 -12.60 -1.11 -7.54
C ARG A 233 -12.02 -0.74 -6.17
N GLY A 234 -10.96 0.07 -6.12
CA GLY A 234 -10.35 0.54 -4.88
C GLY A 234 -8.96 -0.06 -4.58
N PRO A 235 -8.39 0.24 -3.39
CA PRO A 235 -6.94 0.19 -3.16
C PRO A 235 -6.33 -1.20 -2.84
N ALA A 236 -7.09 -2.31 -2.85
CA ALA A 236 -6.57 -3.63 -2.44
C ALA A 236 -7.03 -4.82 -3.32
N PRO A 237 -7.13 -4.71 -4.67
CA PRO A 237 -7.81 -5.69 -5.51
C PRO A 237 -7.17 -7.09 -5.47
N LEU A 238 -5.83 -7.17 -5.46
CA LEU A 238 -5.06 -8.40 -5.34
C LEU A 238 -5.39 -9.18 -4.06
N ILE A 239 -5.56 -8.46 -2.94
CA ILE A 239 -5.91 -9.05 -1.65
C ILE A 239 -7.34 -9.55 -1.69
N HIS A 240 -8.30 -8.75 -2.18
CA HIS A 240 -9.70 -9.17 -2.23
C HIS A 240 -9.95 -10.33 -3.20
N THR A 241 -9.19 -10.42 -4.30
CA THR A 241 -9.16 -11.59 -5.20
C THR A 241 -8.86 -12.88 -4.41
N VAL A 242 -7.79 -12.90 -3.61
CA VAL A 242 -7.38 -14.09 -2.83
C VAL A 242 -8.30 -14.32 -1.61
N LEU A 243 -8.77 -13.27 -0.94
CA LEU A 243 -9.71 -13.38 0.20
C LEU A 243 -11.01 -14.09 -0.19
N ASN A 244 -11.59 -13.71 -1.33
CA ASN A 244 -12.82 -14.30 -1.83
C ASN A 244 -12.53 -15.65 -2.51
N GLY A 245 -11.28 -15.87 -2.97
CA GLY A 245 -10.84 -17.06 -3.69
C GLY A 245 -11.46 -17.10 -5.09
N ASP A 246 -11.35 -15.98 -5.80
CA ASP A 246 -11.74 -15.88 -7.19
C ASP A 246 -10.84 -16.78 -8.05
N GLU A 247 -11.42 -17.58 -8.96
CA GLU A 247 -10.66 -18.47 -9.86
C GLU A 247 -10.05 -17.73 -11.06
N THR A 248 -10.47 -16.49 -11.31
CA THR A 248 -9.99 -15.63 -12.40
C THR A 248 -9.95 -14.18 -11.95
N THR A 249 -8.88 -13.50 -12.33
CA THR A 249 -8.65 -12.08 -12.13
C THR A 249 -8.06 -11.51 -13.42
N GLY A 250 -7.32 -10.41 -13.38
CA GLY A 250 -6.66 -9.86 -14.56
C GLY A 250 -6.05 -8.50 -14.30
N VAL A 251 -5.72 -7.79 -15.37
CA VAL A 251 -5.33 -6.37 -15.32
C VAL A 251 -6.23 -5.56 -16.24
N THR A 252 -6.59 -4.37 -15.80
CA THR A 252 -7.29 -3.35 -16.60
C THR A 252 -6.41 -2.12 -16.75
N ILE A 253 -6.14 -1.72 -17.99
CA ILE A 253 -5.72 -0.36 -18.33
C ILE A 253 -6.99 0.45 -18.56
N MET A 254 -7.22 1.50 -17.78
CA MET A 254 -8.38 2.40 -17.92
C MET A 254 -7.96 3.87 -17.86
N GLN A 255 -8.74 4.79 -18.44
CA GLN A 255 -8.60 6.21 -18.11
C GLN A 255 -9.14 6.46 -16.69
N ILE A 256 -8.50 7.33 -15.90
CA ILE A 256 -9.11 7.77 -14.63
C ILE A 256 -10.17 8.85 -14.84
N ARG A 257 -11.11 8.95 -13.89
CA ARG A 257 -12.06 10.07 -13.77
C ARG A 257 -11.73 10.85 -12.49
N PRO A 258 -11.97 12.17 -12.44
CA PRO A 258 -11.78 12.95 -11.22
C PRO A 258 -12.72 12.47 -10.11
N LYS A 259 -12.35 12.74 -8.85
CA LYS A 259 -13.17 12.55 -7.63
C LYS A 259 -13.56 11.10 -7.28
N ARG A 260 -13.27 10.08 -8.11
CA ARG A 260 -13.60 8.66 -7.87
C ARG A 260 -12.51 7.72 -8.39
N PHE A 261 -12.10 6.75 -7.56
CA PHE A 261 -11.21 5.67 -7.98
C PHE A 261 -11.94 4.66 -8.89
N ASP A 262 -11.23 4.16 -9.91
CA ASP A 262 -11.54 2.94 -10.66
C ASP A 262 -12.92 2.84 -11.34
N VAL A 263 -13.53 3.99 -11.67
CA VAL A 263 -14.82 4.09 -12.39
C VAL A 263 -14.72 4.54 -13.84
N GLY A 264 -13.52 4.78 -14.38
CA GLY A 264 -13.34 5.31 -15.73
C GLY A 264 -13.31 4.24 -16.84
N PRO A 265 -13.40 4.63 -18.12
CA PRO A 265 -13.55 3.71 -19.22
C PRO A 265 -12.30 2.86 -19.45
N ILE A 266 -12.54 1.59 -19.77
CA ILE A 266 -11.53 0.57 -20.05
C ILE A 266 -10.91 0.85 -21.41
N VAL A 267 -9.58 0.92 -21.46
CA VAL A 267 -8.78 1.04 -22.69
C VAL A 267 -8.34 -0.34 -23.17
N MET A 268 -7.96 -1.22 -22.23
CA MET A 268 -7.57 -2.60 -22.49
C MET A 268 -7.75 -3.43 -21.21
N GLN A 269 -8.18 -4.68 -21.32
CA GLN A 269 -8.35 -5.59 -20.19
C GLN A 269 -7.96 -7.01 -20.61
N GLU A 270 -7.20 -7.71 -19.78
CA GLU A 270 -6.81 -9.11 -19.98
C GLU A 270 -7.10 -9.92 -18.72
N ALA A 271 -7.62 -11.13 -18.92
CA ALA A 271 -7.88 -12.08 -17.84
C ALA A 271 -6.65 -12.94 -17.52
N PHE A 272 -6.55 -13.35 -16.26
CA PHE A 272 -5.50 -14.20 -15.73
C PHE A 272 -6.12 -15.25 -14.77
N PRO A 273 -5.90 -16.57 -14.99
CA PRO A 273 -6.40 -17.61 -14.09
C PRO A 273 -5.63 -17.55 -12.77
N VAL A 274 -6.34 -17.52 -11.64
CA VAL A 274 -5.73 -17.42 -10.31
C VAL A 274 -5.14 -18.79 -9.93
N PRO A 275 -3.82 -18.93 -9.71
CA PRO A 275 -3.24 -20.24 -9.42
C PRO A 275 -3.76 -20.80 -8.08
N PRO A 276 -4.06 -22.10 -7.99
CA PRO A 276 -4.58 -22.69 -6.77
C PRO A 276 -3.58 -22.48 -5.62
N LYS A 277 -4.10 -21.97 -4.50
CA LYS A 277 -3.35 -21.64 -3.27
C LYS A 277 -2.36 -20.46 -3.36
N CYS A 278 -2.36 -19.66 -4.42
CA CYS A 278 -1.46 -18.49 -4.48
C CYS A 278 -1.69 -17.48 -3.35
N THR A 279 -0.62 -16.83 -2.90
CA THR A 279 -0.68 -15.63 -2.07
C THR A 279 -0.96 -14.38 -2.92
N SER A 280 -1.43 -13.31 -2.28
CA SER A 280 -1.63 -12.03 -2.98
C SER A 280 -0.32 -11.42 -3.49
N LYS A 281 0.84 -11.74 -2.87
CA LYS A 281 2.15 -11.24 -3.29
C LYS A 281 2.74 -12.01 -4.48
N GLU A 282 2.47 -13.31 -4.60
CA GLU A 282 2.78 -14.06 -5.83
C GLU A 282 1.92 -13.54 -7.01
N LEU A 283 0.64 -13.29 -6.75
CA LEU A 283 -0.26 -12.70 -7.75
C LEU A 283 0.19 -11.29 -8.17
N GLU A 284 0.62 -10.45 -7.21
CA GLU A 284 1.23 -9.14 -7.47
C GLU A 284 2.46 -9.24 -8.38
N ALA A 285 3.35 -10.21 -8.13
CA ALA A 285 4.59 -10.41 -8.88
C ALA A 285 4.41 -10.94 -10.32
N VAL A 286 3.18 -11.35 -10.68
CA VAL A 286 2.79 -11.72 -12.06
C VAL A 286 1.99 -10.59 -12.71
N LEU A 287 0.91 -10.11 -12.07
CA LEU A 287 0.03 -9.09 -12.66
C LEU A 287 0.71 -7.72 -12.82
N SER A 288 1.72 -7.40 -12.00
CA SER A 288 2.55 -6.19 -12.20
C SER A 288 3.29 -6.19 -13.54
N LYS A 289 3.79 -7.36 -13.97
CA LYS A 289 4.51 -7.54 -15.24
C LYS A 289 3.54 -7.55 -16.41
N GLN A 290 2.44 -8.29 -16.31
CA GLN A 290 1.39 -8.28 -17.33
C GLN A 290 0.83 -6.86 -17.53
N GLY A 291 0.56 -6.12 -16.46
CA GLY A 291 0.12 -4.73 -16.53
C GLY A 291 1.13 -3.78 -17.15
N ALA A 292 2.42 -3.98 -16.87
CA ALA A 292 3.51 -3.24 -17.50
C ALA A 292 3.59 -3.53 -19.02
N GLU A 293 3.46 -4.80 -19.43
CA GLU A 293 3.47 -5.22 -20.84
C GLU A 293 2.23 -4.72 -21.60
N MET A 294 1.05 -4.80 -20.99
CA MET A 294 -0.20 -4.21 -21.50
C MET A 294 -0.09 -2.69 -21.68
N LEU A 295 0.54 -1.97 -20.74
CA LEU A 295 0.76 -0.53 -20.86
C LEU A 295 1.61 -0.17 -22.09
N ILE A 296 2.68 -0.92 -22.35
CA ILE A 296 3.49 -0.77 -23.57
C ILE A 296 2.67 -1.13 -24.83
N SER A 297 1.81 -2.14 -24.76
CA SER A 297 0.89 -2.51 -25.85
C SER A 297 -0.09 -1.38 -26.19
N VAL A 298 -0.67 -0.72 -25.18
CA VAL A 298 -1.52 0.47 -25.34
C VAL A 298 -0.72 1.64 -25.91
N PHE A 299 0.51 1.86 -25.46
CA PHE A 299 1.36 2.96 -25.93
C PHE A 299 1.85 2.83 -27.37
N LYS A 300 1.84 1.64 -27.98
CA LYS A 300 2.15 1.48 -29.41
C LYS A 300 1.11 2.18 -30.32
N ASP A 301 -0.13 2.33 -29.86
CA ASP A 301 -1.24 2.89 -30.65
C ASP A 301 -2.24 3.69 -29.77
N LEU A 302 -1.70 4.53 -28.89
CA LEU A 302 -2.47 5.24 -27.86
C LEU A 302 -3.71 6.01 -28.40
N PRO A 303 -3.66 6.73 -29.54
CA PRO A 303 -4.81 7.48 -30.01
C PRO A 303 -5.98 6.61 -30.45
N GLU A 304 -5.73 5.49 -31.16
CA GLU A 304 -6.79 4.60 -31.64
C GLU A 304 -7.37 3.74 -30.49
N ARG A 305 -6.51 3.33 -29.54
CA ARG A 305 -6.95 2.73 -28.27
C ARG A 305 -7.87 3.65 -27.48
N LEU A 306 -7.61 4.96 -27.47
CA LEU A 306 -8.44 5.93 -26.78
C LEU A 306 -9.74 6.31 -27.53
N ARG A 307 -9.85 6.01 -28.83
CA ARG A 307 -11.13 6.09 -29.58
C ARG A 307 -12.05 4.89 -29.35
N THR A 308 -11.51 3.77 -28.86
CA THR A 308 -12.21 2.48 -28.77
C THR A 308 -12.48 2.04 -27.32
N VAL A 309 -12.43 2.98 -26.37
CA VAL A 309 -12.63 2.72 -24.94
C VAL A 309 -14.06 2.32 -24.61
N VAL A 310 -14.22 1.46 -23.61
CA VAL A 310 -15.50 0.90 -23.17
C VAL A 310 -15.82 1.40 -21.76
N GLU A 311 -16.94 2.11 -21.58
CA GLU A 311 -17.41 2.49 -20.25
C GLU A 311 -17.79 1.25 -19.42
N GLN A 312 -17.42 1.25 -18.14
CA GLN A 312 -17.56 0.05 -17.31
C GLN A 312 -19.05 -0.32 -17.09
N PRO A 313 -19.40 -1.62 -17.14
CA PRO A 313 -20.76 -2.05 -16.85
C PRO A 313 -21.19 -1.71 -15.41
N ARG A 314 -22.51 -1.59 -15.22
CA ARG A 314 -23.14 -1.33 -13.91
C ARG A 314 -23.29 -2.60 -13.07
N GLU A 315 -23.35 -3.75 -13.74
CA GLU A 315 -23.37 -5.08 -13.13
C GLU A 315 -21.95 -5.55 -12.79
N GLY A 316 -21.80 -6.49 -11.85
CA GLY A 316 -20.50 -7.03 -11.43
C GLY A 316 -19.61 -6.08 -10.61
N VAL A 317 -20.06 -4.85 -10.32
CA VAL A 317 -19.34 -3.87 -9.50
C VAL A 317 -19.10 -4.41 -8.09
N THR A 318 -17.83 -4.57 -7.71
CA THR A 318 -17.44 -4.83 -6.31
C THR A 318 -16.32 -3.90 -5.89
N PHE A 319 -16.12 -3.77 -4.57
CA PHE A 319 -15.13 -2.86 -3.98
C PHE A 319 -14.07 -3.65 -3.20
N ALA A 320 -12.82 -3.25 -3.36
CA ALA A 320 -11.66 -3.80 -2.66
C ALA A 320 -11.10 -2.76 -1.65
N PRO A 321 -11.81 -2.50 -0.53
CA PRO A 321 -11.39 -1.51 0.46
C PRO A 321 -10.07 -1.87 1.13
N LYS A 322 -9.36 -0.84 1.62
CA LYS A 322 -8.07 -0.98 2.30
C LYS A 322 -8.20 -1.88 3.54
N ILE A 323 -7.31 -2.87 3.63
CA ILE A 323 -7.21 -3.78 4.77
C ILE A 323 -6.82 -3.03 6.05
N SER A 324 -7.39 -3.44 7.18
CA SER A 324 -7.09 -2.91 8.51
C SER A 324 -6.47 -3.99 9.39
N ALA A 325 -5.82 -3.61 10.50
CA ALA A 325 -5.31 -4.58 11.47
C ALA A 325 -6.42 -5.48 12.07
N ALA A 326 -7.66 -4.97 12.17
CA ALA A 326 -8.81 -5.76 12.62
C ALA A 326 -9.22 -6.86 11.61
N THR A 327 -8.79 -6.75 10.35
CA THR A 327 -9.01 -7.78 9.33
C THR A 327 -8.19 -9.04 9.61
N SER A 328 -7.05 -8.94 10.31
CA SER A 328 -6.24 -10.14 10.66
C SER A 328 -6.71 -10.88 11.90
N CYS A 329 -7.69 -10.33 12.65
CA CYS A 329 -8.32 -11.00 13.79
C CYS A 329 -9.28 -12.12 13.32
N ILE A 330 -8.92 -13.37 13.58
CA ILE A 330 -9.73 -14.54 13.24
C ILE A 330 -10.97 -14.61 14.15
N ARG A 331 -12.14 -14.79 13.53
CA ARG A 331 -13.42 -15.01 14.20
C ARG A 331 -13.83 -16.46 14.01
N TRP A 332 -13.33 -17.31 14.90
CA TRP A 332 -13.45 -18.77 14.84
C TRP A 332 -14.89 -19.29 14.80
N SER A 333 -15.85 -18.51 15.31
CA SER A 333 -17.30 -18.75 15.22
C SER A 333 -17.84 -18.60 13.79
N GLU A 334 -17.41 -17.55 13.08
CA GLU A 334 -17.93 -17.11 11.77
C GLU A 334 -17.18 -17.71 10.58
N GLN A 335 -15.88 -18.00 10.73
CA GLN A 335 -15.02 -18.36 9.60
C GLN A 335 -14.83 -19.88 9.47
N THR A 336 -14.94 -20.35 8.23
CA THR A 336 -14.52 -21.70 7.84
C THR A 336 -12.98 -21.82 7.77
N PRO A 337 -12.41 -23.03 7.84
CA PRO A 337 -10.97 -23.26 7.70
C PRO A 337 -10.41 -22.67 6.40
N GLU A 338 -11.10 -22.87 5.28
CA GLU A 338 -10.72 -22.34 3.96
C GLU A 338 -10.72 -20.80 3.94
N GLN A 339 -11.68 -20.14 4.59
CA GLN A 339 -11.67 -18.67 4.72
C GLN A 339 -10.50 -18.16 5.58
N ILE A 340 -10.07 -18.92 6.60
CA ILE A 340 -8.90 -18.56 7.41
C ILE A 340 -7.61 -18.74 6.60
N ILE A 341 -7.53 -19.79 5.78
CA ILE A 341 -6.39 -20.05 4.89
C ILE A 341 -6.33 -19.00 3.75
N ARG A 342 -7.47 -18.62 3.16
CA ARG A 342 -7.55 -17.49 2.21
C ARG A 342 -7.14 -16.17 2.86
N LEU A 343 -7.57 -15.93 4.10
CA LEU A 343 -7.17 -14.75 4.87
C LEU A 343 -5.65 -14.70 5.06
N GLU A 344 -5.03 -15.81 5.46
CA GLU A 344 -3.57 -15.93 5.60
C GLU A 344 -2.85 -15.61 4.28
N ARG A 345 -3.17 -16.34 3.20
CA ARG A 345 -2.56 -16.15 1.87
C ARG A 345 -2.71 -14.73 1.33
N ALA A 346 -3.76 -14.01 1.73
CA ALA A 346 -4.08 -12.68 1.22
C ALA A 346 -3.46 -11.52 2.04
N ILE A 347 -3.13 -11.71 3.34
CA ILE A 347 -2.60 -10.62 4.19
C ILE A 347 -1.38 -10.98 5.05
N GLY A 348 -1.03 -12.26 5.20
CA GLY A 348 0.01 -12.75 6.10
C GLY A 348 1.38 -12.10 5.91
N PHE A 349 1.73 -11.81 4.64
CA PHE A 349 2.96 -11.10 4.27
C PHE A 349 3.07 -9.67 4.86
N ALA A 350 1.94 -9.02 5.13
CA ALA A 350 1.86 -7.65 5.65
C ALA A 350 1.48 -7.61 7.14
N MET A 351 0.65 -8.56 7.59
CA MET A 351 0.20 -8.69 8.97
C MET A 351 -0.10 -10.15 9.31
N PRO A 352 0.61 -10.75 10.29
CA PRO A 352 0.23 -12.04 10.85
C PRO A 352 -1.22 -12.07 11.32
N LEU A 353 -1.86 -13.23 11.21
CA LEU A 353 -3.20 -13.42 11.74
C LEU A 353 -3.16 -13.43 13.28
N GLN A 354 -4.26 -12.99 13.89
CA GLN A 354 -4.38 -12.76 15.32
C GLN A 354 -5.57 -13.53 15.90
N ALA A 355 -5.43 -14.02 17.12
CA ALA A 355 -6.47 -14.73 17.87
C ALA A 355 -6.35 -14.42 19.36
N VAL A 356 -7.32 -14.88 20.16
CA VAL A 356 -7.26 -14.82 21.64
C VAL A 356 -6.93 -16.19 22.19
N TRP A 357 -6.02 -16.21 23.18
CA TRP A 357 -5.52 -17.39 23.87
C TRP A 357 -5.47 -17.11 25.37
N ASN A 358 -6.31 -17.77 26.16
CA ASN A 358 -6.46 -17.55 27.61
C ASN A 358 -6.59 -16.05 27.94
N GLY A 359 -7.54 -15.36 27.30
CA GLY A 359 -7.74 -13.91 27.39
C GLY A 359 -6.66 -13.01 26.77
N ALA A 360 -5.51 -13.54 26.32
CA ALA A 360 -4.40 -12.75 25.77
C ALA A 360 -4.34 -12.78 24.22
N PRO A 361 -3.98 -11.67 23.54
CA PRO A 361 -3.79 -11.67 22.10
C PRO A 361 -2.50 -12.42 21.70
N ILE A 362 -2.65 -13.33 20.75
CA ILE A 362 -1.56 -14.10 20.13
C ILE A 362 -1.46 -13.80 18.63
N LYS A 363 -0.25 -13.90 18.08
CA LYS A 363 -0.03 -13.98 16.65
C LYS A 363 0.10 -15.43 16.22
N LEU A 364 -0.51 -15.77 15.10
CA LEU A 364 -0.31 -17.02 14.39
C LEU A 364 0.79 -16.80 13.35
N LEU A 365 1.88 -17.55 13.50
CA LEU A 365 3.00 -17.63 12.56
C LEU A 365 3.08 -19.04 11.97
N ASP A 366 3.91 -19.25 10.96
CA ASP A 366 4.23 -20.56 10.41
C ASP A 366 2.97 -21.41 10.11
N PHE A 367 2.02 -20.87 9.32
CA PHE A 367 0.77 -21.55 8.97
C PHE A 367 1.05 -22.78 8.08
N VAL A 368 0.49 -23.93 8.45
CA VAL A 368 0.63 -25.19 7.70
C VAL A 368 -0.74 -25.83 7.48
N GLU A 369 -1.04 -26.12 6.22
CA GLU A 369 -2.16 -26.98 5.83
C GLU A 369 -1.81 -28.45 6.13
N VAL A 370 -2.63 -29.12 6.92
CA VAL A 370 -2.41 -30.53 7.31
C VAL A 370 -3.51 -31.40 6.70
N PRO A 371 -3.18 -32.44 5.93
CA PRO A 371 -4.16 -33.41 5.45
C PRO A 371 -4.92 -34.11 6.57
N ASP A 372 -6.24 -34.26 6.43
CA ASP A 372 -7.13 -34.83 7.46
C ASP A 372 -6.66 -36.19 8.01
N PHE A 373 -6.03 -37.04 7.19
CA PHE A 373 -5.54 -38.35 7.63
C PHE A 373 -4.42 -38.28 8.70
N LEU A 374 -3.63 -37.20 8.72
CA LEU A 374 -2.64 -36.95 9.76
C LEU A 374 -3.26 -36.47 11.07
N ILE A 375 -4.44 -35.85 11.00
CA ILE A 375 -5.24 -35.45 12.16
C ILE A 375 -5.92 -36.69 12.77
N THR A 376 -6.55 -37.53 11.94
CA THR A 376 -7.26 -38.74 12.42
C THR A 376 -6.33 -39.83 12.96
N SER A 377 -5.06 -39.84 12.57
CA SER A 377 -4.05 -40.79 13.08
C SER A 377 -3.45 -40.40 14.45
N GLY A 378 -3.88 -39.29 15.06
CA GLY A 378 -3.49 -38.89 16.41
C GLY A 378 -2.04 -38.40 16.56
N LEU A 379 -1.30 -38.28 15.45
CA LEU A 379 0.05 -37.70 15.40
C LEU A 379 0.08 -36.22 15.83
N PHE A 380 -1.05 -35.53 15.69
CA PHE A 380 -1.26 -34.17 16.17
C PHE A 380 -2.35 -34.14 17.25
N LYS A 381 -2.06 -33.48 18.38
CA LYS A 381 -3.09 -33.16 19.38
C LYS A 381 -4.17 -32.29 18.72
N LEU A 382 -5.42 -32.78 18.65
CA LEU A 382 -6.52 -32.02 18.08
C LEU A 382 -7.20 -31.15 19.13
N TYR A 383 -6.73 -29.93 19.21
CA TYR A 383 -7.22 -28.88 20.08
C TYR A 383 -8.65 -28.47 19.69
N ARG A 384 -9.59 -28.52 20.65
CA ARG A 384 -11.03 -28.62 20.37
C ARG A 384 -11.72 -27.27 20.38
N LYS A 385 -12.34 -26.89 19.25
CA LYS A 385 -13.27 -25.76 19.17
C LYS A 385 -14.45 -25.98 20.12
N THR A 386 -14.53 -25.21 21.19
CA THR A 386 -15.74 -25.04 22.02
C THR A 386 -16.65 -23.97 21.40
N PRO A 387 -17.97 -23.98 21.65
CA PRO A 387 -18.88 -22.96 21.10
C PRO A 387 -18.88 -21.63 21.87
N ALA A 388 -18.14 -21.52 22.97
CA ALA A 388 -18.21 -20.40 23.91
C ALA A 388 -16.95 -19.51 23.83
N VAL A 389 -17.18 -18.21 23.66
CA VAL A 389 -16.17 -17.13 23.60
C VAL A 389 -15.21 -17.22 22.39
N ASN A 390 -14.53 -16.11 22.06
CA ASN A 390 -13.62 -15.98 20.92
C ASN A 390 -12.22 -16.61 21.16
N GLU A 391 -12.15 -17.67 21.95
CA GLU A 391 -10.90 -18.28 22.40
C GLU A 391 -10.57 -19.57 21.65
N CYS A 392 -9.31 -19.75 21.27
CA CYS A 392 -8.80 -21.08 20.93
C CYS A 392 -8.61 -21.93 22.21
N PHE A 393 -8.61 -23.26 22.09
CA PHE A 393 -8.37 -24.20 23.20
C PHE A 393 -7.23 -25.21 22.93
N PHE A 394 -6.02 -24.64 22.80
CA PHE A 394 -4.62 -25.11 22.96
C PHE A 394 -4.25 -26.22 24.00
N SER A 395 -5.12 -27.17 24.38
CA SER A 395 -4.98 -28.14 25.51
C SER A 395 -3.96 -29.29 25.39
#